data_AF-A0A9P5NIZ9-F1
#
_entry.id   AF-A0A9P5NIZ9-F1
#
_cell.length_a   1.000
_cell.length_b   1.000
_cell.length_c   1.000
_cell.angle_alpha   90.00
_cell.angle_beta   90.00
_cell.angle_gamma   90.00
#
_symmetry.space_group_name_H-M   'P 1'
#
loop_
_entity.id
_entity.type
_entity.pdbx_description
1 polymer ?
#
loop_
_entity_poly.entity_id
_entity_poly.type
_entity_poly.pdbx_seq_one_letter_code
_entity_poly.pdbx_strand_id
1 'polypeptide(L)'
;MSFSIVKCARALGRPSVRCLSTSAPRPSRSVYRKLALGTIVGVAAGLAFAPNRVYLDSQPQEATVQDNAAEDLLVDPATSIPFPKVMRVPSKVMIPPLTLVGVGVRTVSFLGVKVYSVAFYADLNDPNLKISLEMPPEEKVVHIIRNTSCVIRIVPTRSTSYTHLRDAFMRALQARLSRSIQDGAITEETAQAAASPLRTLKGLFPNSPLAKHTPLDIFLAAPIAGRPRPLVFRDLGSIENDWVATEFVLNYFGPEAPSPALKNSVYSFLKLFKK
;
A
#
# COMPACT_ATOMS: atom_id res chain seq x y z
N MET A 1 -67.76 0.65 -12.48
CA MET A 1 -68.24 1.86 -11.77
C MET A 1 -66.99 2.46 -11.11
N SER A 2 -66.38 3.58 -11.53
CA SER A 2 -66.93 4.92 -11.85
C SER A 2 -67.68 5.52 -10.64
N PHE A 3 -67.41 6.70 -10.06
CA PHE A 3 -66.36 7.75 -10.21
C PHE A 3 -66.06 8.32 -8.77
N SER A 4 -65.27 9.36 -8.46
CA SER A 4 -64.65 10.43 -9.27
C SER A 4 -63.41 11.10 -8.61
N ILE A 5 -62.87 12.07 -9.35
CA ILE A 5 -61.82 13.07 -9.07
C ILE A 5 -62.20 14.09 -7.97
N VAL A 6 -61.22 14.57 -7.19
CA VAL A 6 -61.20 15.95 -6.68
C VAL A 6 -59.84 16.61 -6.95
N LYS A 7 -59.84 17.73 -7.67
CA LYS A 7 -58.73 18.69 -7.75
C LYS A 7 -59.07 19.91 -6.89
N CYS A 8 -58.10 20.48 -6.19
CA CYS A 8 -58.17 21.87 -5.74
C CYS A 8 -56.83 22.56 -5.99
N ALA A 9 -56.83 23.89 -6.16
CA ALA A 9 -55.73 24.64 -6.78
C ALA A 9 -55.54 26.04 -6.16
N ARG A 10 -54.45 26.72 -6.58
CA ARG A 10 -54.01 28.09 -6.21
C ARG A 10 -53.31 28.16 -4.84
N ALA A 11 -52.42 29.12 -4.57
CA ALA A 11 -52.18 30.39 -5.26
C ALA A 11 -50.68 30.79 -5.41
N LEU A 12 -50.45 31.84 -6.19
CA LEU A 12 -49.16 32.48 -6.48
C LEU A 12 -48.68 33.39 -5.32
N GLY A 13 -47.36 33.62 -5.22
CA GLY A 13 -46.79 34.61 -4.31
C GLY A 13 -45.29 34.89 -4.50
N ARG A 14 -44.96 35.87 -5.34
CA ARG A 14 -43.69 36.63 -5.32
C ARG A 14 -44.04 38.12 -5.21
N PRO A 15 -43.31 38.90 -4.39
CA PRO A 15 -42.42 39.93 -4.96
C PRO A 15 -41.07 40.04 -4.17
N SER A 16 -39.92 40.40 -4.78
CA SER A 16 -39.39 41.78 -4.97
C SER A 16 -38.94 42.46 -3.67
N VAL A 17 -37.83 43.23 -3.52
CA VAL A 17 -36.62 43.57 -4.29
C VAL A 17 -35.68 44.31 -3.31
N ARG A 18 -34.35 44.29 -3.53
CA ARG A 18 -33.47 45.50 -3.45
C ARG A 18 -32.01 45.20 -3.80
N CYS A 19 -31.61 45.70 -4.96
CA CYS A 19 -30.20 45.97 -5.25
C CYS A 19 -29.77 47.22 -4.47
N LEU A 20 -28.49 47.31 -4.10
CA LEU A 20 -27.76 48.58 -4.16
C LEU A 20 -26.30 48.31 -4.57
N SER A 21 -25.94 48.88 -5.71
CA SER A 21 -24.61 48.89 -6.30
C SER A 21 -23.92 50.22 -6.01
N THR A 22 -22.63 50.22 -5.67
CA THR A 22 -21.79 51.41 -5.74
C THR A 22 -20.50 51.10 -6.48
N SER A 23 -20.31 51.77 -7.62
CA SER A 23 -19.08 51.75 -8.43
C SER A 23 -18.07 52.80 -7.93
N ALA A 24 -16.80 52.60 -8.30
CA ALA A 24 -15.67 53.43 -7.88
C ALA A 24 -15.69 54.87 -8.44
N PRO A 25 -14.73 55.71 -8.04
CA PRO A 25 -13.66 56.00 -9.01
C PRO A 25 -12.22 55.97 -8.46
N ARG A 26 -11.25 55.79 -9.37
CA ARG A 26 -9.81 56.11 -9.17
C ARG A 26 -9.55 57.57 -9.56
N PRO A 27 -8.49 58.19 -9.00
CA PRO A 27 -7.30 58.50 -9.82
C PRO A 27 -6.01 58.05 -9.10
N SER A 28 -4.95 57.52 -9.74
CA SER A 28 -4.12 58.05 -10.84
C SER A 28 -3.27 59.27 -10.45
N ARG A 29 -2.00 59.05 -10.09
CA ARG A 29 -0.82 59.49 -10.87
C ARG A 29 0.50 59.02 -10.23
N SER A 30 1.46 58.68 -11.09
CA SER A 30 2.87 58.39 -10.73
C SER A 30 3.72 59.66 -10.77
N VAL A 31 4.77 59.76 -9.94
CA VAL A 31 5.91 60.66 -10.20
C VAL A 31 7.25 59.94 -9.99
N TYR A 32 8.19 60.30 -10.85
CA TYR A 32 9.54 59.77 -11.04
C TYR A 32 10.47 59.89 -9.81
N ARG A 33 11.13 58.76 -9.47
CA ARG A 33 12.58 58.48 -9.68
C ARG A 33 13.63 59.60 -9.42
N LYS A 34 14.74 59.21 -8.76
CA LYS A 34 16.05 59.90 -8.55
C LYS A 34 16.14 60.75 -7.26
N LEU A 35 17.27 60.86 -6.53
CA LEU A 35 18.61 60.28 -6.68
C LEU A 35 19.32 60.15 -5.29
N ALA A 36 20.33 59.29 -5.24
CA ALA A 36 21.25 59.05 -4.14
C ALA A 36 22.15 60.23 -3.77
N LEU A 37 22.67 60.26 -2.52
CA LEU A 37 24.10 60.13 -2.18
C LEU A 37 24.29 60.12 -0.65
N GLY A 38 25.28 59.36 -0.11
CA GLY A 38 25.55 59.34 1.33
C GLY A 38 26.53 58.25 1.78
N THR A 39 27.80 58.38 1.41
CA THR A 39 28.87 57.46 1.85
C THR A 39 29.34 57.78 3.27
N ILE A 40 29.29 56.80 4.18
CA ILE A 40 30.15 56.79 5.38
C ILE A 40 30.84 55.42 5.46
N VAL A 41 32.17 55.46 5.54
CA VAL A 41 33.04 54.30 5.71
C VAL A 41 33.00 53.86 7.18
N GLY A 42 32.64 52.60 7.42
CA GLY A 42 32.66 51.98 8.75
C GLY A 42 33.40 50.65 8.72
N VAL A 43 34.65 50.64 9.19
CA VAL A 43 35.46 49.43 9.32
C VAL A 43 34.92 48.60 10.49
N ALA A 44 34.39 47.41 10.21
CA ALA A 44 33.90 46.49 11.25
C ALA A 44 34.24 45.02 10.92
N ALA A 45 35.20 44.47 11.68
CA ALA A 45 35.42 43.05 11.97
C ALA A 45 35.10 42.02 10.86
N GLY A 46 36.10 41.76 10.01
CA GLY A 46 36.15 40.55 9.19
C GLY A 46 36.42 39.28 10.02
N LEU A 47 35.47 38.84 10.85
CA LEU A 47 35.41 37.46 11.31
C LEU A 47 34.79 36.63 10.19
N ALA A 48 35.65 36.18 9.27
CA ALA A 48 35.26 35.17 8.30
C ALA A 48 34.84 33.91 9.06
N PHE A 49 33.55 33.59 8.99
CA PHE A 49 33.09 32.23 9.28
C PHE A 49 33.79 31.31 8.30
N ALA A 50 34.88 30.69 8.74
CA ALA A 50 35.42 29.54 8.06
C ALA A 50 34.28 28.51 8.00
N PRO A 51 33.84 28.08 6.80
CA PRO A 51 33.05 26.88 6.74
C PRO A 51 33.99 25.79 7.23
N ASN A 52 33.75 25.27 8.44
CA ASN A 52 34.16 23.92 8.78
C ASN A 52 33.43 23.01 7.79
N ARG A 53 34.01 22.86 6.60
CA ARG A 53 33.77 21.73 5.73
C ARG A 53 34.30 20.53 6.48
N VAL A 54 33.44 20.00 7.35
CA VAL A 54 33.58 18.65 7.88
C VAL A 54 33.57 17.76 6.65
N TYR A 55 34.76 17.44 6.18
CA TYR A 55 34.98 16.58 5.05
C TYR A 55 34.60 15.19 5.55
N LEU A 56 33.38 14.76 5.22
CA LEU A 56 32.77 13.56 5.75
C LEU A 56 33.34 12.34 5.01
N ASP A 57 34.64 12.10 5.21
CA ASP A 57 35.43 10.97 4.72
C ASP A 57 35.07 9.66 5.44
N SER A 58 33.78 9.47 5.72
CA SER A 58 33.23 8.15 5.47
C SER A 58 33.43 7.88 3.98
N GLN A 59 34.52 7.17 3.65
CA GLN A 59 34.48 6.27 2.51
C GLN A 59 33.11 5.60 2.55
N PRO A 60 32.34 5.55 1.44
CA PRO A 60 31.31 4.56 1.40
C PRO A 60 32.03 3.24 1.68
N GLN A 61 31.71 2.61 2.80
CA GLN A 61 31.48 1.18 2.72
C GLN A 61 30.42 1.06 1.64
N GLU A 62 30.88 0.86 0.42
CA GLU A 62 30.28 -0.07 -0.51
C GLU A 62 30.01 -1.31 0.34
N ALA A 63 28.83 -1.30 0.96
CA ALA A 63 28.24 -2.46 1.59
C ALA A 63 28.26 -3.47 0.46
N THR A 64 29.21 -4.39 0.54
CA THR A 64 29.66 -5.14 -0.62
C THR A 64 28.44 -5.93 -1.05
N VAL A 65 27.79 -5.46 -2.12
CA VAL A 65 26.66 -6.14 -2.71
C VAL A 65 27.29 -7.37 -3.31
N GLN A 66 27.36 -8.43 -2.51
CA GLN A 66 27.99 -9.66 -2.92
C GLN A 66 27.15 -10.20 -4.07
N ASP A 67 27.68 -10.02 -5.27
CA ASP A 67 27.12 -10.43 -6.55
C ASP A 67 26.93 -11.96 -6.59
N ASN A 68 25.84 -12.41 -5.96
CA ASN A 68 25.33 -13.77 -5.97
C ASN A 68 23.78 -13.76 -6.04
N ALA A 69 23.18 -12.64 -6.43
CA ALA A 69 21.72 -12.47 -6.57
C ALA A 69 21.25 -12.33 -8.03
N ALA A 70 22.19 -12.27 -8.99
CA ALA A 70 21.88 -12.00 -10.40
C ALA A 70 21.36 -13.23 -11.17
N GLU A 71 21.77 -14.44 -10.81
CA GLU A 71 21.47 -15.65 -11.60
C GLU A 71 20.13 -16.31 -11.24
N ASP A 72 19.53 -15.94 -10.10
CA ASP A 72 18.32 -16.58 -9.56
C ASP A 72 17.11 -15.63 -9.57
N LEU A 73 16.84 -15.04 -10.73
CA LEU A 73 15.66 -14.20 -11.00
C LEU A 73 14.55 -14.99 -11.71
N LEU A 74 13.32 -14.91 -11.20
CA LEU A 74 12.10 -15.34 -11.91
C LEU A 74 11.41 -14.11 -12.52
N VAL A 75 11.23 -14.10 -13.83
CA VAL A 75 10.56 -13.01 -14.55
C VAL A 75 9.05 -13.29 -14.63
N ASP A 76 8.21 -12.31 -14.27
CA ASP A 76 6.75 -12.41 -14.49
C ASP A 76 6.44 -12.46 -16.00
N PRO A 77 5.85 -13.55 -16.52
CA PRO A 77 5.54 -13.70 -17.94
C PRO A 77 4.64 -12.59 -18.50
N ALA A 78 3.81 -11.97 -17.67
CA ALA A 78 2.85 -10.97 -18.11
C ALA A 78 3.41 -9.54 -18.14
N THR A 79 4.45 -9.23 -17.38
CA THR A 79 4.95 -7.84 -17.23
C THR A 79 6.44 -7.67 -17.48
N SER A 80 7.17 -8.77 -17.64
CA SER A 80 8.63 -8.81 -17.78
C SER A 80 9.38 -8.17 -16.59
N ILE A 81 8.74 -8.07 -15.43
CA ILE A 81 9.35 -7.61 -14.18
C ILE A 81 10.08 -8.78 -13.53
N PRO A 82 11.38 -8.67 -13.21
CA PRO A 82 12.13 -9.70 -12.51
C PRO A 82 11.86 -9.67 -11.00
N PHE A 83 11.79 -10.86 -10.40
CA PHE A 83 11.70 -11.08 -8.96
C PHE A 83 12.80 -12.05 -8.52
N PRO A 84 13.56 -11.77 -7.45
CA PRO A 84 14.54 -12.72 -6.94
C PRO A 84 13.86 -13.96 -6.37
N LYS A 85 14.43 -15.16 -6.58
CA LYS A 85 13.91 -16.40 -5.99
C LYS A 85 14.01 -16.44 -4.47
N VAL A 86 14.98 -15.72 -3.90
CA VAL A 86 15.18 -15.58 -2.45
C VAL A 86 15.24 -14.11 -2.07
N MET A 87 14.52 -13.72 -1.02
CA MET A 87 14.46 -12.35 -0.55
C MET A 87 14.76 -12.26 0.94
N ARG A 88 15.63 -11.32 1.32
CA ARG A 88 15.84 -10.90 2.70
C ARG A 88 15.09 -9.59 2.93
N VAL A 89 14.33 -9.52 4.02
CA VAL A 89 13.64 -8.29 4.43
C VAL A 89 14.60 -7.49 5.33
N PRO A 90 14.88 -6.21 5.04
CA PRO A 90 15.71 -5.39 5.92
C PRO A 90 14.92 -5.04 7.19
N SER A 91 15.40 -5.51 8.33
CA SER A 91 14.75 -5.36 9.63
C SER A 91 15.79 -5.34 10.76
N LYS A 92 15.45 -4.71 11.89
CA LYS A 92 16.29 -4.72 13.11
C LYS A 92 16.34 -6.10 13.80
N VAL A 93 15.35 -6.95 13.51
CA VAL A 93 15.28 -8.35 13.94
C VAL A 93 15.78 -9.23 12.79
N MET A 94 16.51 -10.30 13.10
CA MET A 94 16.89 -11.31 12.10
C MET A 94 15.63 -12.02 11.57
N ILE A 95 15.29 -11.79 10.29
CA ILE A 95 14.21 -12.51 9.59
C ILE A 95 14.87 -13.56 8.68
N PRO A 96 14.41 -14.83 8.68
CA PRO A 96 14.93 -15.86 7.78
C PRO A 96 14.71 -15.50 6.29
N PRO A 97 15.54 -16.04 5.37
CA PRO A 97 15.40 -15.77 3.95
C PRO A 97 14.10 -16.37 3.41
N LEU A 98 13.27 -15.54 2.79
CA LEU A 98 11.98 -15.94 2.23
C LEU A 98 12.14 -16.43 0.80
N THR A 99 11.47 -17.53 0.46
CA THR A 99 11.50 -18.14 -0.88
C THR A 99 10.31 -17.68 -1.71
N LEU A 100 10.54 -17.38 -2.98
CA LEU A 100 9.51 -17.04 -3.96
C LEU A 100 8.66 -18.26 -4.29
N VAL A 101 7.37 -18.19 -3.97
CA VAL A 101 6.40 -19.28 -4.17
C VAL A 101 5.65 -19.11 -5.49
N GLY A 102 5.44 -17.87 -5.94
CA GLY A 102 4.78 -17.59 -7.22
C GLY A 102 4.69 -16.11 -7.56
N VAL A 103 4.39 -15.84 -8.83
CA VAL A 103 4.27 -14.49 -9.42
C VAL A 103 2.98 -14.38 -10.23
N GLY A 104 2.49 -13.16 -10.41
CA GLY A 104 1.38 -12.90 -11.31
C GLY A 104 1.07 -11.42 -11.49
N VAL A 105 0.18 -11.10 -12.41
CA VAL A 105 -0.23 -9.72 -12.71
C VAL A 105 -1.63 -9.44 -12.16
N ARG A 106 -1.87 -8.23 -11.64
CA ARG A 106 -3.22 -7.69 -11.45
C ARG A 106 -3.64 -6.91 -12.68
N THR A 107 -4.82 -7.25 -13.16
CA THR A 107 -5.44 -6.67 -14.35
C THR A 107 -6.75 -5.99 -13.98
N VAL A 108 -7.09 -4.87 -14.62
CA VAL A 108 -8.39 -4.19 -14.46
C VAL A 108 -9.11 -4.04 -15.80
N SER A 109 -10.44 -4.04 -15.70
CA SER A 109 -11.42 -3.93 -16.80
C SER A 109 -11.32 -4.99 -17.90
N PHE A 110 -12.30 -4.99 -18.81
CA PHE A 110 -12.32 -5.86 -19.98
C PHE A 110 -11.18 -5.57 -20.97
N LEU A 111 -10.55 -4.39 -20.91
CA LEU A 111 -9.41 -4.04 -21.77
C LEU A 111 -8.09 -4.70 -21.34
N GLY A 112 -8.07 -5.49 -20.26
CA GLY A 112 -6.88 -6.21 -19.84
C GLY A 112 -5.75 -5.31 -19.33
N VAL A 113 -6.08 -4.17 -18.69
CA VAL A 113 -5.07 -3.20 -18.27
C VAL A 113 -4.28 -3.71 -17.05
N LYS A 114 -3.01 -4.05 -17.27
CA LYS A 114 -2.06 -4.47 -16.22
C LYS A 114 -1.73 -3.28 -15.31
N VAL A 115 -2.03 -3.39 -14.01
CA VAL A 115 -1.85 -2.33 -12.99
C VAL A 115 -0.58 -2.51 -12.18
N TYR A 116 -0.32 -3.74 -11.74
CA TYR A 116 0.91 -4.12 -11.05
C TYR A 116 1.22 -5.59 -11.31
N SER A 117 2.50 -5.94 -11.25
CA SER A 117 2.92 -7.30 -10.97
C SER A 117 2.98 -7.53 -9.46
N VAL A 118 2.76 -8.76 -9.03
CA VAL A 118 2.78 -9.16 -7.62
C VAL A 118 3.50 -10.50 -7.47
N ALA A 119 4.31 -10.61 -6.43
CA ALA A 119 5.04 -11.81 -6.07
C ALA A 119 4.75 -12.20 -4.62
N PHE A 120 4.54 -13.49 -4.37
CA PHE A 120 4.32 -14.05 -3.04
C PHE A 120 5.54 -14.84 -2.59
N TYR A 121 6.08 -14.45 -1.43
CA TYR A 121 7.19 -15.11 -0.77
C TYR A 121 6.73 -15.67 0.56
N ALA A 122 7.28 -16.82 0.96
CA ALA A 122 7.03 -17.43 2.26
C ALA A 122 8.32 -18.02 2.85
N ASP A 123 8.37 -18.12 4.17
CA ASP A 123 9.37 -18.94 4.84
C ASP A 123 9.00 -20.42 4.73
N LEU A 124 9.54 -21.06 3.68
CA LEU A 124 9.43 -22.51 3.49
C LEU A 124 10.42 -23.30 4.37
N ASN A 125 11.34 -22.62 5.05
CA ASN A 125 12.39 -23.23 5.85
C ASN A 125 12.02 -23.36 7.34
N ASP A 126 10.98 -22.66 7.82
CA ASP A 126 10.41 -22.77 9.18
C ASP A 126 10.23 -24.25 9.63
N PRO A 127 10.84 -24.69 10.74
CA PRO A 127 10.79 -26.09 11.21
C PRO A 127 9.39 -26.52 11.69
N ASN A 128 8.48 -25.58 11.97
CA ASN A 128 7.12 -25.89 12.39
C ASN A 128 6.18 -26.15 11.21
N LEU A 129 6.59 -25.80 9.99
CA LEU A 129 5.80 -25.97 8.78
C LEU A 129 5.74 -27.45 8.37
N LYS A 130 4.53 -28.04 8.42
CA LYS A 130 4.26 -29.44 8.04
C LYS A 130 3.27 -29.47 6.88
N ILE A 131 3.69 -29.99 5.73
CA ILE A 131 2.90 -30.03 4.50
C ILE A 131 3.01 -31.42 3.86
N SER A 132 1.95 -32.23 4.05
CA SER A 132 1.76 -33.47 3.29
C SER A 132 1.54 -33.18 1.80
N LEU A 133 1.93 -34.12 0.94
CA LEU A 133 1.63 -34.07 -0.50
C LEU A 133 0.12 -34.10 -0.78
N GLU A 134 -0.64 -34.82 0.05
CA GLU A 134 -2.07 -35.12 -0.13
C GLU A 134 -2.99 -33.92 0.13
N MET A 135 -2.50 -32.93 0.88
CA MET A 135 -3.27 -31.71 1.19
C MET A 135 -3.55 -30.90 -0.08
N PRO A 136 -4.79 -30.41 -0.32
CA PRO A 136 -5.07 -29.59 -1.48
C PRO A 136 -4.28 -28.27 -1.43
N PRO A 137 -3.85 -27.72 -2.58
CA PRO A 137 -2.97 -26.55 -2.62
C PRO A 137 -3.59 -25.30 -1.97
N GLU A 138 -4.92 -25.21 -1.91
CA GLU A 138 -5.63 -24.11 -1.23
C GLU A 138 -5.39 -24.15 0.29
N GLU A 139 -5.52 -25.33 0.90
CA GLU A 139 -5.22 -25.54 2.33
C GLU A 139 -3.73 -25.36 2.62
N LYS A 140 -2.84 -25.81 1.72
CA LYS A 140 -1.39 -25.56 1.85
C LYS A 140 -1.09 -24.06 1.94
N VAL A 141 -1.69 -23.24 1.06
CA VAL A 141 -1.54 -21.77 1.11
C VAL A 141 -2.05 -21.20 2.43
N VAL A 142 -3.24 -21.60 2.87
CA VAL A 142 -3.84 -21.12 4.12
C VAL A 142 -2.97 -21.51 5.32
N HIS A 143 -2.44 -22.73 5.34
CA HIS A 143 -1.56 -23.23 6.39
C HIS A 143 -0.22 -22.46 6.42
N ILE A 144 0.42 -22.22 5.28
CA ILE A 144 1.64 -21.39 5.18
C ILE A 144 1.34 -19.99 5.74
N ILE A 145 0.32 -19.30 5.21
CA ILE A 145 0.01 -17.92 5.61
C ILE A 145 -0.33 -17.83 7.09
N ARG A 146 -0.99 -18.83 7.69
CA ARG A 146 -1.32 -18.82 9.12
C ARG A 146 -0.12 -19.09 10.03
N ASN A 147 0.82 -19.93 9.63
CA ASN A 147 1.89 -20.43 10.51
C ASN A 147 3.28 -19.84 10.28
N THR A 148 3.58 -19.28 9.11
CA THR A 148 4.94 -18.79 8.77
C THR A 148 4.98 -17.28 8.54
N SER A 149 6.19 -16.73 8.35
CA SER A 149 6.35 -15.38 7.82
C SER A 149 6.21 -15.37 6.28
N CYS A 150 5.66 -14.27 5.74
CA CYS A 150 5.33 -14.12 4.32
C CYS A 150 5.58 -12.68 3.84
N VAL A 151 5.80 -12.48 2.53
CA VAL A 151 5.77 -11.16 1.89
C VAL A 151 4.93 -11.18 0.63
N ILE A 152 4.09 -10.15 0.50
CA ILE A 152 3.50 -9.73 -0.78
C ILE A 152 4.31 -8.54 -1.29
N ARG A 153 5.02 -8.71 -2.41
CA ARG A 153 5.73 -7.64 -3.11
C ARG A 153 4.89 -7.18 -4.29
N ILE A 154 4.58 -5.89 -4.36
CA ILE A 154 3.80 -5.29 -5.45
C ILE A 154 4.70 -4.35 -6.24
N VAL A 155 4.73 -4.50 -7.56
CA VAL A 155 5.53 -3.63 -8.46
C VAL A 155 4.60 -3.01 -9.51
N PRO A 156 4.29 -1.69 -9.44
CA PRO A 156 3.40 -1.02 -10.38
C PRO A 156 3.95 -1.03 -11.81
N THR A 157 3.13 -1.49 -12.76
CA THR A 157 3.47 -1.47 -14.19
C THR A 157 3.23 -0.11 -14.83
N ARG A 158 2.59 0.82 -14.10
CA ARG A 158 2.26 2.20 -14.48
C ARG A 158 2.34 3.11 -13.24
N SER A 159 2.39 4.42 -13.44
CA SER A 159 2.21 5.38 -12.34
C SER A 159 0.83 5.23 -11.71
N THR A 160 0.76 5.27 -10.39
CA THR A 160 -0.48 5.19 -9.61
C THR A 160 -0.36 6.07 -8.36
N SER A 161 -1.29 5.96 -7.40
CA SER A 161 -1.20 6.61 -6.10
C SER A 161 -1.36 5.58 -4.97
N TYR A 162 -0.75 5.89 -3.82
CA TYR A 162 -0.99 5.13 -2.60
C TYR A 162 -2.48 5.18 -2.18
N THR A 163 -3.15 6.31 -2.44
CA THR A 163 -4.61 6.48 -2.32
C THR A 163 -5.40 5.38 -3.05
N HIS A 164 -5.08 5.09 -4.33
CA HIS A 164 -5.78 4.05 -5.10
C HIS A 164 -5.51 2.63 -4.58
N LEU A 165 -4.29 2.35 -4.12
CA LEU A 165 -3.95 1.05 -3.52
C LEU A 165 -4.67 0.86 -2.18
N ARG A 166 -4.58 1.85 -1.28
CA ARG A 166 -5.31 1.91 -0.01
C ARG A 166 -6.80 1.64 -0.23
N ASP A 167 -7.45 2.38 -1.13
CA ASP A 167 -8.89 2.27 -1.33
C ASP A 167 -9.29 0.94 -1.98
N ALA A 168 -8.39 0.27 -2.71
CA ALA A 168 -8.59 -1.12 -3.15
C ALA A 168 -8.45 -2.12 -1.99
N PHE A 169 -7.42 -1.99 -1.14
CA PHE A 169 -7.20 -2.86 0.01
C PHE A 169 -8.32 -2.74 1.06
N MET A 170 -8.73 -1.50 1.38
CA MET A 170 -9.81 -1.25 2.34
C MET A 170 -11.14 -1.85 1.87
N ARG A 171 -11.50 -1.70 0.58
CA ARG A 171 -12.71 -2.33 0.03
C ARG A 171 -12.66 -3.85 0.10
N ALA A 172 -11.52 -4.46 -0.23
CA ALA A 172 -11.36 -5.91 -0.18
C ALA A 172 -11.46 -6.44 1.26
N LEU A 173 -10.77 -5.81 2.22
CA LEU A 173 -10.84 -6.18 3.64
C LEU A 173 -12.23 -5.97 4.24
N GLN A 174 -12.92 -4.88 3.88
CA GLN A 174 -14.30 -4.63 4.33
C GLN A 174 -15.27 -5.69 3.77
N ALA A 175 -15.15 -6.05 2.50
CA ALA A 175 -15.95 -7.13 1.91
C ALA A 175 -15.70 -8.49 2.61
N ARG A 176 -14.42 -8.81 2.91
CA ARG A 176 -14.06 -10.01 3.68
C ARG A 176 -14.58 -9.98 5.11
N LEU A 177 -14.56 -8.82 5.77
CA LEU A 177 -15.11 -8.65 7.12
C LEU A 177 -16.62 -8.90 7.12
N SER A 178 -17.36 -8.21 6.24
CA SER A 178 -18.82 -8.38 6.12
C SER A 178 -19.21 -9.82 5.78
N ARG A 179 -18.48 -10.49 4.89
CA ARG A 179 -18.69 -11.92 4.59
C ARG A 179 -18.41 -12.80 5.81
N SER A 180 -17.30 -12.59 6.52
CA SER A 180 -16.94 -13.38 7.70
C SER A 180 -17.97 -13.28 8.83
N ILE A 181 -18.64 -12.12 8.96
CA ILE A 181 -19.76 -11.91 9.89
C ILE A 181 -21.01 -12.68 9.41
N GLN A 182 -21.35 -12.58 8.11
CA GLN A 182 -22.49 -13.28 7.51
C GLN A 182 -22.37 -14.81 7.60
N ASP A 183 -21.15 -15.32 7.39
CA ASP A 183 -20.84 -16.76 7.44
C ASP A 183 -20.67 -17.28 8.88
N GLY A 184 -20.74 -16.41 9.90
CA GLY A 184 -20.51 -16.78 11.30
C GLY A 184 -19.06 -17.22 11.62
N ALA A 185 -18.11 -16.94 10.71
CA ALA A 185 -16.74 -17.41 10.78
C ALA A 185 -15.86 -16.65 11.78
N ILE A 186 -16.34 -15.51 12.30
CA ILE A 186 -15.67 -14.71 13.35
C ILE A 186 -16.63 -14.32 14.46
N THR A 187 -16.10 -14.09 15.66
CA THR A 187 -16.87 -13.53 16.77
C THR A 187 -17.10 -12.03 16.58
N GLU A 188 -18.19 -11.51 17.16
CA GLU A 188 -18.47 -10.07 17.21
C GLU A 188 -17.31 -9.28 17.86
N GLU A 189 -16.67 -9.87 18.88
CA GLU A 189 -15.46 -9.33 19.51
C GLU A 189 -14.31 -9.19 18.50
N THR A 190 -14.08 -10.20 17.64
CA THR A 190 -13.05 -10.14 16.60
C THR A 190 -13.37 -9.06 15.56
N ALA A 191 -14.65 -8.96 15.16
CA ALA A 191 -15.10 -7.92 14.22
C ALA A 191 -14.88 -6.51 14.78
N GLN A 192 -15.23 -6.29 16.05
CA GLN A 192 -15.02 -5.02 16.75
C GLN A 192 -13.53 -4.73 16.95
N ALA A 193 -12.71 -5.73 17.30
CA ALA A 193 -11.26 -5.59 17.45
C ALA A 193 -10.56 -5.23 16.13
N ALA A 194 -11.09 -5.68 14.98
CA ALA A 194 -10.56 -5.34 13.66
C ALA A 194 -10.80 -3.87 13.24
N ALA A 195 -11.78 -3.18 13.82
CA ALA A 195 -12.18 -1.83 13.40
C ALA A 195 -11.07 -0.77 13.56
N SER A 196 -10.34 -0.79 14.69
CA SER A 196 -9.25 0.17 14.93
C SER A 196 -8.02 -0.10 14.03
N PRO A 197 -7.50 -1.33 13.91
CA PRO A 197 -6.45 -1.68 12.93
C PRO A 197 -6.82 -1.35 11.48
N LEU A 198 -8.07 -1.52 11.06
CA LEU A 198 -8.53 -1.10 9.72
C LEU A 198 -8.46 0.42 9.54
N ARG A 199 -8.77 1.21 10.57
CA ARG A 199 -8.60 2.68 10.54
C ARG A 199 -7.12 3.07 10.50
N THR A 200 -6.26 2.40 11.27
CA THR A 200 -4.79 2.61 11.24
C THR A 200 -4.23 2.28 9.86
N LEU A 201 -4.61 1.13 9.28
CA LEU A 201 -4.23 0.73 7.92
C LEU A 201 -4.57 1.80 6.89
N LYS A 202 -5.78 2.38 6.96
CA LYS A 202 -6.19 3.50 6.09
C LYS A 202 -5.29 4.73 6.28
N GLY A 203 -4.80 4.99 7.49
CA GLY A 203 -3.91 6.09 7.83
C GLY A 203 -2.46 5.94 7.37
N LEU A 204 -1.95 4.72 7.19
CA LEU A 204 -0.56 4.46 6.77
C LEU A 204 -0.24 4.96 5.35
N PHE A 205 -1.25 5.07 4.48
CA PHE A 205 -1.04 5.40 3.06
C PHE A 205 -1.14 6.91 2.81
N PRO A 206 -0.03 7.59 2.42
CA PRO A 206 -0.03 9.02 2.12
C PRO A 206 -0.83 9.32 0.85
N ASN A 207 -1.20 10.59 0.65
CA ASN A 207 -1.83 11.07 -0.58
C ASN A 207 -0.78 11.46 -1.64
N SER A 208 0.25 10.63 -1.84
CA SER A 208 1.32 10.83 -2.81
C SER A 208 1.23 9.85 -3.99
N PRO A 209 1.84 10.17 -5.15
CA PRO A 209 1.98 9.21 -6.24
C PRO A 209 2.94 8.07 -5.84
N LEU A 210 2.67 6.88 -6.36
CA LEU A 210 3.59 5.75 -6.38
C LEU A 210 4.09 5.58 -7.81
N ALA A 211 5.41 5.67 -8.00
CA ALA A 211 6.01 5.63 -9.33
C ALA A 211 5.97 4.23 -9.93
N LYS A 212 6.08 4.17 -11.27
CA LYS A 212 6.23 2.91 -12.01
C LYS A 212 7.50 2.20 -11.53
N HIS A 213 7.42 0.88 -11.38
CA HIS A 213 8.52 0.01 -10.94
C HIS A 213 9.05 0.22 -9.51
N THR A 214 8.47 1.12 -8.71
CA THR A 214 8.79 1.22 -7.28
C THR A 214 8.15 0.06 -6.51
N PRO A 215 8.92 -0.85 -5.88
CA PRO A 215 8.36 -1.97 -5.14
C PRO A 215 7.72 -1.51 -3.83
N LEU A 216 6.49 -1.98 -3.56
CA LEU A 216 5.85 -1.92 -2.26
C LEU A 216 5.88 -3.32 -1.65
N ASP A 217 6.72 -3.51 -0.63
CA ASP A 217 6.87 -4.77 0.10
C ASP A 217 6.01 -4.77 1.35
N ILE A 218 5.18 -5.79 1.50
CA ILE A 218 4.24 -5.96 2.60
C ILE A 218 4.59 -7.26 3.33
N PHE A 219 5.22 -7.13 4.49
CA PHE A 219 5.70 -8.25 5.32
C PHE A 219 4.67 -8.63 6.38
N LEU A 220 4.34 -9.91 6.43
CA LEU A 220 3.53 -10.55 7.46
C LEU A 220 4.47 -11.39 8.32
N ALA A 221 4.59 -11.09 9.62
CA ALA A 221 5.44 -11.87 10.51
C ALA A 221 4.88 -13.27 10.78
N ALA A 222 5.73 -14.17 11.27
CA ALA A 222 5.27 -15.43 11.85
C ALA A 222 4.39 -15.14 13.09
N PRO A 223 3.35 -15.97 13.37
CA PRO A 223 2.56 -15.84 14.58
C PRO A 223 3.41 -16.10 15.83
N ILE A 224 3.17 -15.34 16.90
CA ILE A 224 3.80 -15.55 18.21
C ILE A 224 2.67 -15.68 19.23
N ALA A 225 2.66 -16.78 19.99
CA ALA A 225 1.62 -17.05 20.97
C ALA A 225 1.46 -15.88 21.97
N GLY A 226 0.23 -15.40 22.14
CA GLY A 226 -0.09 -14.29 23.05
C GLY A 226 0.32 -12.89 22.57
N ARG A 227 0.69 -12.70 21.29
CA ARG A 227 0.97 -11.37 20.71
C ARG A 227 0.18 -11.15 19.42
N PRO A 228 -0.40 -9.96 19.19
CA PRO A 228 -1.07 -9.64 17.94
C PRO A 228 -0.06 -9.65 16.79
N ARG A 229 -0.46 -10.24 15.67
CA ARG A 229 0.39 -10.43 14.51
C ARG A 229 0.66 -9.10 13.77
N PRO A 230 1.92 -8.70 13.56
CA PRO A 230 2.23 -7.50 12.82
C PRO A 230 2.20 -7.73 11.29
N LEU A 231 1.56 -6.80 10.59
CA LEU A 231 1.65 -6.60 9.14
C LEU A 231 2.36 -5.27 8.88
N VAL A 232 3.52 -5.33 8.24
CA VAL A 232 4.42 -4.19 8.02
C VAL A 232 4.44 -3.82 6.54
N PHE A 233 4.05 -2.59 6.23
CA PHE A 233 4.19 -1.98 4.91
C PHE A 233 5.52 -1.23 4.91
N ARG A 234 6.48 -1.66 4.07
CA ARG A 234 7.79 -1.00 4.01
C ARG A 234 7.62 0.49 3.70
N ASP A 235 8.33 1.32 4.45
CA ASP A 235 8.36 2.78 4.40
C ASP A 235 7.03 3.50 4.71
N LEU A 236 5.94 2.77 5.03
CA LEU A 236 4.63 3.33 5.38
C LEU A 236 4.23 3.08 6.85
N GLY A 237 4.70 1.99 7.47
CA GLY A 237 4.44 1.66 8.88
C GLY A 237 3.83 0.27 9.07
N SER A 238 3.25 0.01 10.24
CA SER A 238 2.73 -1.32 10.61
C SER A 238 1.36 -1.26 11.28
N ILE A 239 0.64 -2.38 11.20
CA ILE A 239 -0.56 -2.66 12.00
C ILE A 239 -0.35 -3.96 12.78
N GLU A 240 -0.98 -4.09 13.95
CA GLU A 240 -0.91 -5.28 14.79
C GLU A 240 -2.33 -5.80 15.05
N ASN A 241 -2.70 -6.90 14.40
CA ASN A 241 -3.98 -7.60 14.61
C ASN A 241 -4.01 -8.93 13.83
N ASP A 242 -4.32 -10.03 14.50
CA ASP A 242 -4.28 -11.37 13.90
C ASP A 242 -5.18 -11.53 12.68
N TRP A 243 -6.42 -11.04 12.78
CA TRP A 243 -7.42 -11.14 11.73
C TRP A 243 -7.03 -10.26 10.53
N VAL A 244 -6.84 -8.95 10.72
CA VAL A 244 -6.54 -8.01 9.62
C VAL A 244 -5.22 -8.36 8.93
N ALA A 245 -4.18 -8.74 9.69
CA ALA A 245 -2.88 -9.11 9.13
C ALA A 245 -2.96 -10.38 8.26
N THR A 246 -3.65 -11.40 8.75
CA THR A 246 -3.78 -12.69 8.05
C THR A 246 -4.74 -12.59 6.86
N GLU A 247 -5.88 -11.92 7.02
CA GLU A 247 -6.87 -11.74 5.95
C GLU A 247 -6.39 -10.83 4.82
N PHE A 248 -5.49 -9.88 5.09
CA PHE A 248 -4.84 -9.08 4.04
C PHE A 248 -4.09 -9.97 3.03
N VAL A 249 -3.36 -10.99 3.51
CA VAL A 249 -2.61 -11.89 2.64
C VAL A 249 -3.51 -12.97 2.04
N LEU A 250 -4.47 -13.52 2.82
CA LEU A 250 -5.48 -14.45 2.30
C LEU A 250 -6.38 -13.84 1.21
N ASN A 251 -6.50 -12.51 1.16
CA ASN A 251 -7.17 -11.81 0.07
C ASN A 251 -6.58 -12.14 -1.32
N TYR A 252 -5.27 -12.45 -1.42
CA TYR A 252 -4.63 -12.81 -2.68
C TYR A 252 -4.95 -14.23 -3.16
N PHE A 253 -5.59 -15.05 -2.33
CA PHE A 253 -5.86 -16.48 -2.60
C PHE A 253 -7.35 -16.86 -2.50
N GLY A 254 -8.20 -15.93 -2.08
CA GLY A 254 -9.66 -16.12 -2.05
C GLY A 254 -10.31 -16.24 -3.44
N PRO A 255 -11.65 -16.30 -3.51
CA PRO A 255 -12.39 -16.32 -4.78
C PRO A 255 -12.26 -14.98 -5.53
N GLU A 256 -12.28 -13.86 -4.81
CA GLU A 256 -12.15 -12.50 -5.35
C GLU A 256 -10.68 -12.01 -5.36
N ALA A 257 -9.74 -12.93 -5.60
CA ALA A 257 -8.31 -12.64 -5.57
C ALA A 257 -7.94 -11.51 -6.57
N PRO A 258 -7.21 -10.45 -6.14
CA PRO A 258 -6.79 -9.36 -7.02
C PRO A 258 -5.88 -9.80 -8.19
N SER A 259 -5.28 -10.99 -8.12
CA SER A 259 -4.53 -11.61 -9.22
C SER A 259 -4.82 -13.13 -9.27
N PRO A 260 -5.72 -13.58 -10.16
CA PRO A 260 -5.91 -15.01 -10.43
C PRO A 260 -4.64 -15.67 -10.97
N ALA A 261 -3.79 -14.92 -11.69
CA ALA A 261 -2.50 -15.39 -12.17
C ALA A 261 -1.56 -15.79 -11.01
N LEU A 262 -1.46 -14.95 -9.97
CA LEU A 262 -0.66 -15.25 -8.77
C LEU A 262 -1.20 -16.50 -8.07
N LYS A 263 -2.52 -16.57 -7.84
CA LYS A 263 -3.19 -17.73 -7.22
C LYS A 263 -2.84 -19.03 -7.95
N ASN A 264 -2.97 -19.04 -9.28
CA ASN A 264 -2.66 -20.21 -10.10
C ASN A 264 -1.16 -20.57 -10.11
N SER A 265 -0.26 -19.59 -10.12
CA SER A 265 1.20 -19.80 -10.02
C SER A 265 1.57 -20.47 -8.70
N VAL A 266 1.12 -19.90 -7.57
CA VAL A 266 1.37 -20.41 -6.22
C VAL A 266 0.78 -21.81 -6.03
N TYR A 267 -0.44 -22.06 -6.51
CA TYR A 267 -1.06 -23.39 -6.44
C TYR A 267 -0.30 -24.43 -7.26
N SER A 268 0.26 -24.05 -8.41
CA SER A 268 1.05 -24.96 -9.24
C SER A 268 2.36 -25.36 -8.57
N PHE A 269 3.02 -24.42 -7.89
CA PHE A 269 4.18 -24.71 -7.03
C PHE A 269 3.83 -25.66 -5.87
N LEU A 270 2.75 -25.36 -5.14
CA LEU A 270 2.38 -26.10 -3.93
C LEU A 270 1.81 -27.50 -4.17
N LYS A 271 1.39 -27.84 -5.39
CA LYS A 271 1.10 -29.23 -5.78
C LYS A 271 2.33 -30.14 -5.63
N LEU A 272 3.51 -29.64 -5.95
CA LEU A 272 4.77 -30.39 -5.90
C LEU A 272 5.50 -30.25 -4.56
N PHE A 273 5.20 -29.20 -3.79
CA PHE A 273 5.83 -28.95 -2.49
C PHE A 273 5.35 -29.90 -1.39
N LYS A 274 6.31 -30.39 -0.59
CA LYS A 274 6.12 -31.19 0.62
C LYS A 274 7.14 -30.79 1.68
N LYS A 275 6.79 -30.93 2.96
CA LYS A 275 7.69 -30.76 4.09
C LYS A 275 7.22 -31.56 5.31
#